data_AF-A0A3D1QUK0-F1
#
_entry.id   AF-A0A3D1QUK0-F1
#
_cell.length_a   1.000
_cell.length_b   1.000
_cell.length_c   1.000
_cell.angle_alpha   90.00
_cell.angle_beta   90.00
_cell.angle_gamma   90.00
#
_symmetry.space_group_name_H-M   'P 1'
#
loop_
_entity.id
_entity.type
_entity.pdbx_description
1 polymer ?
#
loop_
_entity_poly.entity_id
_entity_poly.type
_entity_poly.pdbx_seq_one_letter_code
_entity_poly.pdbx_strand_id
1 'polypeptide(L)'
;MEQVIGIVTGEMTPNTRVWSALAPALLITAYFVLGFLAFLVRCAVKGVPRDPETVQRGDSLLTGEFLRHYFFWVIHPLWTLVLRSGIPPTALTTLSALLGLGSGIAAAAGRFSLAGWLFIFSGICDTLDGRVARARGLATPWGAAIDSTLDRYTDSAILVGLAWYYRGEWVLLPVLLALVGGSLVPYVRARGEALGVSVKDGLAQRVDRVLYLGAGCALSPVIEALWFPANPHPMHWLAVASLCMLAVTSNYTAAGRLISVVRRLREAARAAAGASGEEAPARRRPRLAEKLSLNIVAAMVATGVDFLTVLLLVEKTGANPALATAGGCAVGAFVNFSLNRVVTFRSSSPTLPQIGRYLVVSVSSMLLNSGGVAVFALLPFIGYQVSWWLVRTAVFLLWNYPLHNSYVFDDELEKGHAV
;
A
#
# COMPACT_ATOMS: atom_id res chain seq x y z
N MET A 1 -26.51 8.66 -32.79
CA MET A 1 -25.76 7.43 -33.11
C MET A 1 -24.27 7.72 -33.31
N GLU A 2 -23.90 8.72 -34.11
CA GLU A 2 -22.50 9.15 -34.32
C GLU A 2 -21.72 9.46 -33.04
N GLN A 3 -22.32 10.14 -32.05
CA GLN A 3 -21.65 10.42 -30.78
C GLN A 3 -21.33 9.16 -29.96
N VAL A 4 -22.21 8.16 -29.98
CA VAL A 4 -22.00 6.88 -29.28
C VAL A 4 -20.92 6.08 -30.00
N ILE A 5 -20.94 6.08 -31.33
CA ILE A 5 -19.89 5.47 -32.15
C ILE A 5 -18.56 6.17 -31.88
N GLY A 6 -18.50 7.50 -31.84
CA GLY A 6 -17.28 8.26 -31.49
C GLY A 6 -16.74 7.94 -30.09
N ILE A 7 -17.61 7.71 -29.10
CA ILE A 7 -17.20 7.22 -27.76
C ILE A 7 -16.58 5.81 -27.85
N VAL A 8 -17.12 4.98 -28.74
CA VAL A 8 -16.73 3.57 -28.94
C VAL A 8 -15.61 3.40 -29.98
N THR A 9 -15.27 4.40 -30.79
CA THR A 9 -14.17 4.36 -31.77
C THR A 9 -12.98 5.21 -31.32
N GLY A 10 -13.18 6.19 -30.43
CA GLY A 10 -12.12 7.04 -29.87
C GLY A 10 -11.86 8.33 -30.66
N GLU A 11 -12.51 8.50 -31.81
CA GLU A 11 -12.49 9.73 -32.59
C GLU A 11 -13.44 10.75 -31.97
N MET A 12 -13.04 11.32 -30.84
CA MET A 12 -13.82 12.31 -30.12
C MET A 12 -13.28 13.71 -30.35
N THR A 13 -14.16 14.61 -30.81
CA THR A 13 -13.91 16.06 -30.77
C THR A 13 -13.63 16.51 -29.33
N PRO A 14 -12.89 17.61 -29.09
CA PRO A 14 -12.65 18.13 -27.75
C PRO A 14 -13.95 18.31 -26.95
N ASN A 15 -15.01 18.77 -27.61
CA ASN A 15 -16.33 18.95 -26.99
C ASN A 15 -16.93 17.60 -26.52
N THR A 16 -16.85 16.55 -27.34
CA THR A 16 -17.31 15.20 -26.98
C THR A 16 -16.50 14.61 -25.80
N ARG A 17 -15.20 14.88 -25.71
CA ARG A 17 -14.36 14.45 -24.57
C ARG A 17 -14.81 15.09 -23.26
N VAL A 18 -15.10 16.40 -23.30
CA VAL A 18 -15.60 17.14 -22.13
C VAL A 18 -16.97 16.62 -21.72
N TRP A 19 -17.92 16.51 -22.65
CA TRP A 19 -19.28 16.09 -22.33
C TRP A 19 -19.39 14.63 -21.89
N SER A 20 -18.58 13.72 -22.46
CA SER A 20 -18.55 12.33 -21.98
C SER A 20 -18.04 12.21 -20.55
N ALA A 21 -17.13 13.09 -20.12
CA ALA A 21 -16.65 13.16 -18.74
C ALA A 21 -17.66 13.86 -17.80
N LEU A 22 -18.18 15.02 -18.20
CA LEU A 22 -19.03 15.86 -17.36
C LEU A 22 -20.48 15.41 -17.29
N ALA A 23 -21.07 14.87 -18.35
CA ALA A 23 -22.50 14.55 -18.35
C ALA A 23 -22.89 13.56 -17.23
N PRO A 24 -22.18 12.44 -16.99
CA PRO A 24 -22.51 11.57 -15.88
C PRO A 24 -22.27 12.25 -14.51
N ALA A 25 -21.21 13.05 -14.37
CA ALA A 25 -20.96 13.81 -13.15
C ALA A 25 -22.10 14.79 -12.85
N LEU A 26 -22.51 15.58 -13.85
CA LEU A 26 -23.60 16.54 -13.72
C LEU A 26 -24.93 15.86 -13.40
N LEU A 27 -25.23 14.71 -14.00
CA LEU A 27 -26.43 13.94 -13.69
C LEU A 27 -26.43 13.43 -12.24
N ILE A 28 -25.30 12.89 -11.77
CA ILE A 28 -25.14 12.44 -10.39
C ILE A 28 -25.27 13.63 -9.44
N THR A 29 -24.56 14.73 -9.69
CA THR A 29 -24.63 15.95 -8.87
C THR A 29 -26.05 16.52 -8.85
N ALA A 30 -26.72 16.60 -10.00
CA ALA A 30 -28.10 17.07 -10.08
C ALA A 30 -29.03 16.17 -9.26
N TYR A 31 -28.88 14.84 -9.32
CA TYR A 31 -29.65 13.91 -8.52
C TYR A 31 -29.49 14.17 -7.01
N PHE A 32 -28.25 14.29 -6.53
CA PHE A 32 -28.00 14.60 -5.12
C PHE A 32 -28.54 16.00 -4.76
N VAL A 33 -28.25 17.04 -5.54
CA VAL A 33 -28.72 18.41 -5.23
C VAL A 33 -30.25 18.50 -5.20
N LEU A 34 -30.94 17.97 -6.21
CA LEU A 34 -32.40 17.93 -6.24
C LEU A 34 -32.96 17.10 -5.07
N GLY A 35 -32.32 15.96 -4.76
CA GLY A 35 -32.63 15.17 -3.58
C GLY A 35 -32.42 15.93 -2.27
N PHE A 36 -31.41 16.80 -2.19
CA PHE A 36 -31.13 17.62 -1.01
C PHE A 36 -32.20 18.68 -0.81
N LEU A 37 -32.59 19.37 -1.88
CA LEU A 37 -33.70 20.32 -1.85
C LEU A 37 -35.01 19.62 -1.42
N ALA A 38 -35.30 18.44 -1.97
CA ALA A 38 -36.45 17.64 -1.56
C ALA A 38 -36.36 17.19 -0.08
N PHE A 39 -35.17 16.82 0.39
CA PHE A 39 -34.92 16.45 1.77
C PHE A 39 -35.13 17.63 2.72
N LEU A 40 -34.69 18.84 2.37
CA LEU A 40 -34.94 20.06 3.14
C LEU A 40 -36.44 20.35 3.29
N VAL A 41 -37.18 20.25 2.18
CA VAL A 41 -38.65 20.40 2.20
C VAL A 41 -39.27 19.33 3.11
N ARG A 42 -38.84 18.07 2.98
CA ARG A 42 -39.31 16.96 3.83
C ARG A 42 -38.99 17.17 5.31
N CYS A 43 -37.83 17.72 5.64
CA CYS A 43 -37.42 18.06 7.00
C CYS A 43 -38.28 19.20 7.57
N ALA A 44 -38.57 20.22 6.75
CA ALA A 44 -39.43 21.33 7.15
C ALA A 44 -40.87 20.89 7.45
N VAL A 45 -41.42 19.96 6.66
CA VAL A 45 -42.83 19.53 6.79
C VAL A 45 -43.02 18.41 7.82
N LYS A 46 -42.08 17.45 7.90
CA LYS A 46 -42.25 16.19 8.64
C LYS A 46 -41.06 15.82 9.53
N GLY A 47 -40.13 16.74 9.79
CA GLY A 47 -38.91 16.52 10.59
C GLY A 47 -37.86 15.63 9.90
N VAL A 48 -36.67 15.50 10.51
CA VAL A 48 -35.57 14.70 9.95
C VAL A 48 -35.93 13.20 9.96
N PRO A 49 -35.89 12.49 8.82
CA PRO A 49 -36.09 11.05 8.78
C PRO A 49 -34.99 10.35 9.60
N ARG A 50 -35.38 9.53 10.59
CA ARG A 50 -34.44 8.72 11.38
C ARG A 50 -34.41 7.31 10.81
N ASP A 51 -33.27 6.90 10.27
CA ASP A 51 -33.06 5.54 9.78
C ASP A 51 -32.35 4.71 10.88
N PRO A 52 -32.89 3.54 11.30
CA PRO A 52 -32.28 2.71 12.33
C PRO A 52 -30.81 2.36 12.06
N GLU A 53 -30.41 2.23 10.79
CA GLU A 53 -29.03 1.89 10.40
C GLU A 53 -28.07 3.07 10.61
N THR A 54 -28.56 4.31 10.54
CA THR A 54 -27.78 5.51 10.85
C THR A 54 -27.61 5.77 12.33
N VAL A 55 -28.57 5.34 13.16
CA VAL A 55 -28.52 5.53 14.63
C VAL A 55 -27.48 4.60 15.28
N GLN A 56 -27.19 3.45 14.67
CA GLN A 56 -26.21 2.48 15.20
C GLN A 56 -24.74 2.81 14.88
N ARG A 57 -24.48 3.69 13.90
CA ARG A 57 -23.11 4.12 13.56
C ARG A 57 -22.76 5.36 14.38
N GLY A 58 -21.72 5.25 15.21
CA GLY A 58 -21.19 6.38 16.00
C GLY A 58 -20.79 7.59 15.15
N ASP A 59 -20.52 8.71 15.81
CA ASP A 59 -20.22 9.98 15.17
C ASP A 59 -18.90 9.92 14.39
N SER A 60 -18.93 10.38 13.13
CA SER A 60 -17.76 10.52 12.26
C SER A 60 -17.49 12.00 12.01
N LEU A 61 -16.25 12.43 12.24
CA LEU A 61 -15.79 13.81 12.10
C LEU A 61 -16.03 14.44 10.71
N LEU A 62 -16.15 13.62 9.66
CA LEU A 62 -16.28 14.07 8.26
C LEU A 62 -17.73 14.05 7.74
N THR A 63 -18.65 13.38 8.42
CA THR A 63 -20.05 13.25 7.97
C THR A 63 -20.97 13.53 9.15
N GLY A 64 -21.38 14.79 9.27
CA GLY A 64 -22.35 15.19 10.30
C GLY A 64 -23.63 14.36 10.22
N GLU A 65 -24.29 14.15 11.35
CA GLU A 65 -25.50 13.32 11.48
C GLU A 65 -26.55 13.67 10.41
N PHE A 66 -26.73 14.97 10.14
CA PHE A 66 -27.65 15.47 9.11
C PHE A 66 -27.31 14.99 7.69
N LEU A 67 -26.04 15.09 7.28
CA LEU A 67 -25.59 14.69 5.95
C LEU A 67 -25.73 13.19 5.74
N ARG A 68 -25.52 12.41 6.81
CA ARG A 68 -25.71 10.96 6.81
C ARG A 68 -27.18 10.60 6.57
N HIS A 69 -28.11 11.16 7.35
CA HIS A 69 -29.55 10.92 7.15
C HIS A 69 -30.00 11.31 5.74
N TYR A 70 -29.52 12.45 5.23
CA TYR A 70 -29.76 12.86 3.86
C TYR A 70 -29.26 11.82 2.85
N PHE A 71 -28.02 11.35 2.98
CA PHE A 71 -27.42 10.39 2.05
C PHE A 71 -28.19 9.06 2.00
N PHE A 72 -28.58 8.52 3.16
CA PHE A 72 -29.40 7.31 3.21
C PHE A 72 -30.78 7.54 2.60
N TRP A 73 -31.43 8.67 2.93
CA TRP A 73 -32.74 9.00 2.40
C TRP A 73 -32.75 9.17 0.88
N VAL A 74 -31.76 9.87 0.32
CA VAL A 74 -31.68 10.11 -1.13
C VAL A 74 -31.39 8.82 -1.90
N ILE A 75 -30.59 7.90 -1.35
CA ILE A 75 -30.29 6.61 -2.00
C ILE A 75 -31.42 5.58 -1.81
N HIS A 76 -32.25 5.72 -0.78
CA HIS A 76 -33.29 4.75 -0.43
C HIS A 76 -34.22 4.32 -1.58
N PRO A 77 -34.67 5.22 -2.49
CA PRO A 77 -35.49 4.83 -3.64
C PRO A 77 -34.75 3.92 -4.62
N LEU A 78 -33.48 4.23 -4.92
CA LEU A 78 -32.64 3.41 -5.81
C LEU A 78 -32.41 2.03 -5.21
N TRP A 79 -32.12 1.99 -3.91
CA TRP A 79 -31.98 0.75 -3.16
C TRP A 79 -33.25 -0.10 -3.20
N THR A 80 -34.41 0.52 -2.96
CA THR A 80 -35.70 -0.17 -2.95
C THR A 80 -36.06 -0.69 -4.34
N LEU A 81 -35.73 0.05 -5.40
CA LEU A 81 -35.90 -0.40 -6.78
C LEU A 81 -35.07 -1.66 -7.06
N VAL A 82 -33.80 -1.66 -6.68
CA VAL A 82 -32.92 -2.83 -6.83
C VAL A 82 -33.47 -4.03 -6.05
N LEU A 83 -33.90 -3.84 -4.81
CA LEU A 83 -34.51 -4.93 -4.03
C LEU A 83 -35.79 -5.47 -4.67
N ARG A 84 -36.68 -4.60 -5.16
CA ARG A 84 -37.95 -5.00 -5.78
C ARG A 84 -37.79 -5.64 -7.16
N SER A 85 -36.71 -5.31 -7.88
CA SER A 85 -36.45 -5.84 -9.22
C SER A 85 -36.25 -7.37 -9.27
N GLY A 86 -36.00 -8.01 -8.13
CA GLY A 86 -35.70 -9.45 -8.09
C GLY A 86 -34.32 -9.83 -8.62
N ILE A 87 -33.50 -8.87 -9.09
CA ILE A 87 -32.14 -9.15 -9.62
C ILE A 87 -31.33 -9.94 -8.58
N PRO A 88 -30.72 -11.08 -8.95
CA PRO A 88 -29.95 -11.87 -8.00
C PRO A 88 -28.60 -11.20 -7.68
N PRO A 89 -28.05 -11.37 -6.45
CA PRO A 89 -26.75 -10.82 -6.08
C PRO A 89 -25.63 -11.21 -7.05
N THR A 90 -25.62 -12.46 -7.52
CA THR A 90 -24.63 -12.97 -8.49
C THR A 90 -24.64 -12.23 -9.82
N ALA A 91 -25.79 -11.71 -10.27
CA ALA A 91 -25.86 -10.89 -11.47
C ALA A 91 -25.21 -9.53 -11.25
N LEU A 92 -25.35 -8.93 -10.06
CA LEU A 92 -24.68 -7.69 -9.69
C LEU A 92 -23.16 -7.89 -9.59
N THR A 93 -22.69 -8.99 -8.99
CA THR A 93 -21.27 -9.35 -8.95
C THR A 93 -20.71 -9.55 -10.37
N THR A 94 -21.45 -10.25 -11.23
CA THR A 94 -21.04 -10.47 -12.64
C THR A 94 -20.99 -9.16 -13.42
N LEU A 95 -21.99 -8.29 -13.25
CA LEU A 95 -22.01 -6.97 -13.87
C LEU A 95 -20.84 -6.12 -13.39
N SER A 96 -20.56 -6.12 -12.07
CA SER A 96 -19.39 -5.47 -11.48
C SER A 96 -18.10 -5.94 -12.15
N ALA A 97 -17.93 -7.25 -12.32
CA ALA A 97 -16.77 -7.85 -12.97
C ALA A 97 -16.62 -7.38 -14.42
N LEU A 98 -17.71 -7.42 -15.21
CA LEU A 98 -17.70 -6.98 -16.61
C LEU A 98 -17.40 -5.49 -16.75
N LEU A 99 -17.96 -4.64 -15.90
CA LEU A 99 -17.69 -3.21 -15.88
C LEU A 99 -16.22 -2.93 -15.51
N GLY A 100 -15.67 -3.64 -14.52
CA GLY A 100 -14.26 -3.51 -14.14
C GLY A 100 -13.29 -3.95 -15.26
N LEU A 101 -13.58 -5.06 -15.94
CA LEU A 101 -12.83 -5.49 -17.11
C LEU A 101 -12.93 -4.46 -18.26
N GLY A 102 -14.15 -3.97 -18.52
CA GLY A 102 -14.40 -2.92 -19.50
C GLY A 102 -13.63 -1.63 -19.18
N SER A 103 -13.50 -1.27 -17.90
CA SER A 103 -12.67 -0.16 -17.47
C SER A 103 -11.21 -0.33 -17.83
N GLY A 104 -10.65 -1.53 -17.66
CA GLY A 104 -9.27 -1.84 -18.07
C GLY A 104 -9.06 -1.70 -19.58
N ILE A 105 -9.96 -2.26 -20.36
CA ILE A 105 -9.92 -2.17 -21.83
C ILE A 105 -10.03 -0.70 -22.28
N ALA A 106 -10.95 0.06 -21.69
CA ALA A 106 -11.12 1.48 -21.99
C ALA A 106 -9.86 2.29 -21.62
N ALA A 107 -9.23 2.03 -20.48
CA ALA A 107 -7.99 2.69 -20.08
C ALA A 107 -6.84 2.37 -21.05
N ALA A 108 -6.68 1.10 -21.44
CA ALA A 108 -5.67 0.67 -22.41
C ALA A 108 -5.84 1.38 -23.78
N ALA A 109 -7.10 1.59 -24.19
CA ALA A 109 -7.46 2.29 -25.42
C ALA A 109 -7.39 3.83 -25.31
N GLY A 110 -6.93 4.39 -24.19
CA GLY A 110 -6.85 5.84 -23.97
C GLY A 110 -8.20 6.53 -23.70
N ARG A 111 -9.25 5.77 -23.38
CA ARG A 111 -10.60 6.29 -23.12
C ARG A 111 -10.84 6.49 -21.63
N PHE A 112 -10.09 7.43 -21.05
CA PHE A 112 -10.04 7.66 -19.60
C PHE A 112 -11.41 8.00 -18.98
N SER A 113 -12.24 8.80 -19.66
CA SER A 113 -13.59 9.12 -19.19
C SER A 113 -14.44 7.86 -19.02
N LEU A 114 -14.53 7.06 -20.08
CA LEU A 114 -15.27 5.78 -20.07
C LEU A 114 -14.67 4.82 -19.03
N ALA A 115 -13.34 4.71 -18.95
CA ALA A 115 -12.67 3.87 -17.97
C ALA A 115 -13.06 4.25 -16.53
N GLY A 116 -12.92 5.52 -16.17
CA GLY A 116 -13.25 5.99 -14.83
C GLY A 116 -14.70 5.76 -14.44
N TRP A 117 -15.65 6.03 -15.35
CA TRP A 117 -17.07 5.79 -15.08
C TRP A 117 -17.41 4.31 -14.95
N LEU A 118 -16.90 3.46 -15.84
CA LEU A 118 -17.07 2.01 -15.73
C LEU A 118 -16.52 1.47 -14.40
N PHE A 119 -15.38 1.98 -13.95
CA PHE A 119 -14.80 1.59 -12.66
C PHE A 119 -15.64 2.03 -11.46
N ILE A 120 -16.15 3.27 -11.47
CA ILE A 120 -17.07 3.74 -10.42
C ILE A 120 -18.34 2.89 -10.38
N PHE A 121 -18.96 2.63 -11.53
CA PHE A 121 -20.18 1.81 -11.60
C PHE A 121 -19.94 0.35 -11.21
N SER A 122 -18.76 -0.20 -11.52
CA SER A 122 -18.31 -1.50 -11.02
C SER A 122 -18.33 -1.53 -9.49
N GLY A 123 -17.68 -0.57 -8.82
CA GLY A 123 -17.68 -0.49 -7.35
C GLY A 123 -19.05 -0.23 -6.72
N ILE A 124 -19.97 0.45 -7.43
CA ILE A 124 -21.37 0.59 -6.98
C ILE A 124 -22.09 -0.76 -7.05
N CYS A 125 -21.98 -1.50 -8.16
CA CYS A 125 -22.62 -2.81 -8.32
C CYS A 125 -22.13 -3.82 -7.28
N ASP A 126 -20.83 -3.83 -7.04
CA ASP A 126 -20.15 -4.58 -6.00
C ASP A 126 -20.70 -4.26 -4.60
N THR A 127 -20.77 -2.98 -4.22
CA THR A 127 -21.31 -2.62 -2.90
C THR A 127 -22.78 -3.04 -2.76
N LEU A 128 -23.53 -3.05 -3.86
CA LEU A 128 -24.93 -3.46 -3.89
C LEU A 128 -25.10 -4.98 -3.75
N ASP A 129 -24.25 -5.81 -4.35
CA ASP A 129 -24.45 -7.26 -4.35
C ASP A 129 -24.47 -7.86 -2.94
N GLY A 130 -23.54 -7.46 -2.07
CA GLY A 130 -23.42 -7.95 -0.71
C GLY A 130 -24.55 -7.40 0.16
N ARG A 131 -25.03 -6.18 -0.12
CA ARG A 131 -26.23 -5.63 0.53
C ARG A 131 -27.47 -6.40 0.14
N VAL A 132 -27.69 -6.69 -1.15
CA VAL A 132 -28.84 -7.48 -1.64
C VAL A 132 -28.78 -8.89 -1.07
N ALA A 133 -27.61 -9.53 -1.05
CA ALA A 133 -27.43 -10.87 -0.50
C ALA A 133 -27.81 -10.93 0.98
N ARG A 134 -27.36 -9.96 1.80
CA ARG A 134 -27.73 -9.88 3.22
C ARG A 134 -29.20 -9.57 3.43
N ALA A 135 -29.74 -8.60 2.70
CA ALA A 135 -31.14 -8.19 2.82
C ALA A 135 -32.14 -9.31 2.47
N ARG A 136 -31.76 -10.22 1.55
CA ARG A 136 -32.58 -11.36 1.13
C ARG A 136 -32.26 -12.67 1.86
N GLY A 137 -31.31 -12.68 2.80
CA GLY A 137 -30.87 -13.92 3.47
C GLY A 137 -30.17 -14.92 2.54
N LEU A 138 -29.58 -14.44 1.45
CA LEU A 138 -28.89 -15.24 0.41
C LEU A 138 -27.36 -15.20 0.55
N ALA A 139 -26.82 -14.68 1.64
CA ALA A 139 -25.38 -14.60 1.86
C ALA A 139 -24.79 -16.00 2.10
N THR A 140 -23.82 -16.40 1.27
CA THR A 140 -23.16 -17.71 1.36
C THR A 140 -21.63 -17.57 1.42
N PRO A 141 -20.91 -18.53 2.02
CA PRO A 141 -19.44 -18.52 2.04
C PRO A 141 -18.81 -18.56 0.64
N TRP A 142 -19.39 -19.34 -0.28
CA TRP A 142 -18.90 -19.43 -1.65
C TRP A 142 -19.14 -18.12 -2.43
N GLY A 143 -20.26 -17.44 -2.19
CA GLY A 143 -20.55 -16.13 -2.77
C GLY A 143 -19.53 -15.09 -2.33
N ALA A 144 -19.21 -15.05 -1.04
CA ALA A 144 -18.16 -14.18 -0.50
C ALA A 144 -16.76 -14.48 -1.08
N ALA A 145 -16.46 -15.74 -1.39
CA ALA A 145 -15.21 -16.12 -2.05
C ALA A 145 -15.15 -15.63 -3.50
N ILE A 146 -16.25 -15.73 -4.25
CA ILE A 146 -16.33 -15.22 -5.63
C ILE A 146 -16.22 -13.69 -5.66
N ASP A 147 -17.02 -13.01 -4.83
CA ASP A 147 -17.03 -11.55 -4.66
C ASP A 147 -15.61 -11.02 -4.41
N SER A 148 -15.00 -11.45 -3.31
CA SER A 148 -13.65 -11.04 -2.94
C SER A 148 -12.55 -11.43 -3.93
N THR A 149 -12.79 -12.41 -4.82
CA THR A 149 -11.84 -12.79 -5.89
C THR A 149 -12.02 -11.91 -7.12
N LEU A 150 -13.25 -11.72 -7.58
CA LEU A 150 -13.58 -10.87 -8.71
C LEU A 150 -13.19 -9.41 -8.46
N ASP A 151 -13.29 -8.94 -7.22
CA ASP A 151 -12.77 -7.64 -6.78
C ASP A 151 -11.32 -7.40 -7.13
N ARG A 152 -10.49 -8.44 -7.01
CA ARG A 152 -9.06 -8.33 -7.31
C ARG A 152 -8.84 -8.28 -8.81
N TYR A 153 -9.65 -9.00 -9.59
CA TYR A 153 -9.62 -8.90 -11.04
C TYR A 153 -10.09 -7.52 -11.52
N THR A 154 -11.15 -6.96 -10.94
CA THR A 154 -11.67 -5.63 -11.32
C THR A 154 -10.71 -4.51 -10.94
N ASP A 155 -10.21 -4.50 -9.70
CA ASP A 155 -9.20 -3.52 -9.25
C ASP A 155 -7.92 -3.62 -10.10
N SER A 156 -7.51 -4.84 -10.49
CA SER A 156 -6.31 -5.04 -11.33
C SER A 156 -6.54 -4.67 -12.79
N ALA A 157 -7.74 -4.87 -13.33
CA ALA A 157 -8.03 -4.66 -14.75
C ALA A 157 -7.78 -3.20 -15.18
N ILE A 158 -8.29 -2.22 -14.41
CA ILE A 158 -8.03 -0.81 -14.68
C ILE A 158 -6.54 -0.49 -14.61
N LEU A 159 -5.81 -1.04 -13.64
CA LEU A 159 -4.37 -0.81 -13.49
C LEU A 159 -3.57 -1.45 -14.63
N VAL A 160 -3.93 -2.64 -15.09
CA VAL A 160 -3.33 -3.27 -16.28
C VAL A 160 -3.58 -2.41 -17.52
N GLY A 161 -4.79 -1.86 -17.67
CA GLY A 161 -5.09 -0.94 -18.76
C GLY A 161 -4.25 0.34 -18.71
N LEU A 162 -4.08 0.93 -17.53
CA LEU A 162 -3.21 2.09 -17.32
C LEU A 162 -1.74 1.76 -17.57
N ALA A 163 -1.27 0.57 -17.15
CA ALA A 163 0.10 0.11 -17.43
C ALA A 163 0.34 -0.01 -18.94
N TRP A 164 -0.64 -0.54 -19.67
CA TRP A 164 -0.58 -0.62 -21.12
C TRP A 164 -0.49 0.76 -21.75
N TYR A 165 -1.35 1.70 -21.35
CA TYR A 165 -1.35 3.07 -21.87
C TYR A 165 -0.03 3.79 -21.59
N TYR A 166 0.51 3.68 -20.37
CA TYR A 166 1.72 4.37 -19.90
C TYR A 166 3.02 3.55 -20.04
N ARG A 167 3.04 2.48 -20.82
CA ARG A 167 4.17 1.53 -20.89
C ARG A 167 5.53 2.15 -21.29
N GLY A 168 5.53 3.27 -21.99
CA GLY A 168 6.75 4.01 -22.38
C GLY A 168 7.10 5.18 -21.46
N GLU A 169 6.29 5.42 -20.42
CA GLU A 169 6.36 6.62 -19.58
C GLU A 169 6.79 6.26 -18.15
N TRP A 170 7.33 7.25 -17.41
CA TRP A 170 7.70 7.09 -16.00
C TRP A 170 6.51 6.66 -15.11
N VAL A 171 5.28 6.95 -15.56
CA VAL A 171 4.02 6.62 -14.89
C VAL A 171 3.83 5.10 -14.73
N LEU A 172 4.48 4.28 -15.55
CA LEU A 172 4.45 2.82 -15.42
C LEU A 172 4.87 2.36 -14.02
N LEU A 173 5.90 2.97 -13.43
CA LEU A 173 6.39 2.57 -12.11
C LEU A 173 5.31 2.77 -11.01
N PRO A 174 4.66 3.94 -10.88
CA PRO A 174 3.47 4.10 -10.04
C PRO A 174 2.35 3.08 -10.31
N VAL A 175 2.08 2.70 -11.57
CA VAL A 175 1.07 1.66 -11.88
C VAL A 175 1.45 0.31 -11.28
N LEU A 176 2.70 -0.11 -11.47
CA LEU A 176 3.20 -1.38 -10.94
C LEU A 176 3.18 -1.39 -9.40
N LEU A 177 3.57 -0.28 -8.77
CA LEU A 177 3.48 -0.12 -7.32
C LEU A 177 2.04 -0.15 -6.83
N ALA A 178 1.09 0.43 -7.56
CA ALA A 178 -0.34 0.34 -7.25
C ALA A 178 -0.87 -1.09 -7.35
N LEU A 179 -0.46 -1.87 -8.35
CA LEU A 179 -0.81 -3.30 -8.48
C LEU A 179 -0.28 -4.12 -7.30
N VAL A 180 0.98 -3.91 -6.92
CA VAL A 180 1.62 -4.57 -5.77
C VAL A 180 0.87 -4.21 -4.48
N GLY A 181 0.71 -2.93 -4.20
CA GLY A 181 0.02 -2.45 -2.99
C GLY A 181 -1.44 -2.90 -2.94
N GLY A 182 -2.18 -2.77 -4.06
CA GLY A 182 -3.57 -3.19 -4.18
C GLY A 182 -3.79 -4.69 -3.95
N SER A 183 -2.81 -5.52 -4.32
CA SER A 183 -2.83 -6.97 -4.05
C SER A 183 -2.43 -7.32 -2.61
N LEU A 184 -1.46 -6.61 -2.03
CA LEU A 184 -0.95 -6.88 -0.68
C LEU A 184 -1.94 -6.44 0.42
N VAL A 185 -2.65 -5.32 0.24
CA VAL A 185 -3.63 -4.83 1.23
C VAL A 185 -4.69 -5.89 1.62
N PRO A 186 -5.41 -6.53 0.68
CA PRO A 186 -6.35 -7.60 0.98
C PRO A 186 -5.64 -8.91 1.34
N TYR A 187 -4.49 -9.24 0.74
CA TYR A 187 -3.77 -10.47 1.05
C TYR A 187 -3.29 -10.52 2.50
N VAL A 188 -2.66 -9.45 3.00
CA VAL A 188 -2.19 -9.38 4.39
C VAL A 188 -3.36 -9.48 5.37
N ARG A 189 -4.51 -8.88 5.03
CA ARG A 189 -5.74 -9.02 5.82
C ARG A 189 -6.21 -10.48 5.85
N ALA A 190 -6.37 -11.11 4.69
CA ALA A 190 -6.81 -12.50 4.59
C ALA A 190 -5.85 -13.45 5.32
N ARG A 191 -4.53 -13.21 5.21
CA ARG A 191 -3.52 -13.99 5.92
C ARG A 191 -3.57 -13.78 7.43
N GLY A 192 -3.80 -12.54 7.88
CA GLY A 192 -4.03 -12.23 9.29
C GLY A 192 -5.25 -12.96 9.84
N GLU A 193 -6.39 -12.89 9.14
CA GLU A 193 -7.63 -13.57 9.52
C GLU A 193 -7.45 -15.10 9.56
N ALA A 194 -6.75 -15.68 8.58
CA ALA A 194 -6.39 -17.11 8.58
C ALA A 194 -5.47 -17.53 9.74
N LEU A 195 -4.71 -16.60 10.31
CA LEU A 195 -3.86 -16.79 11.49
C LEU A 195 -4.56 -16.39 12.81
N GLY A 196 -5.88 -16.13 12.76
CA GLY A 196 -6.66 -15.76 13.94
C GLY A 196 -6.54 -14.29 14.37
N VAL A 197 -5.90 -13.44 13.57
CA VAL A 197 -5.70 -12.01 13.86
C VAL A 197 -6.53 -11.14 12.93
N SER A 198 -7.62 -10.56 13.46
CA SER A 198 -8.44 -9.61 12.69
C SER A 198 -7.76 -8.25 12.59
N VAL A 199 -7.56 -7.77 11.36
CA VAL A 199 -7.03 -6.42 11.07
C VAL A 199 -8.05 -5.67 10.22
N LYS A 200 -8.75 -4.72 10.84
CA LYS A 200 -9.80 -3.91 10.18
C LYS A 200 -9.30 -2.54 9.73
N ASP A 201 -8.14 -2.08 10.21
CA ASP A 201 -7.65 -0.72 10.02
C ASP A 201 -6.88 -0.52 8.70
N GLY A 202 -6.81 0.74 8.23
CA GLY A 202 -6.03 1.15 7.05
C GLY A 202 -6.54 2.45 6.42
N LEU A 203 -5.61 3.26 5.87
CA LEU A 203 -5.92 4.57 5.27
C LEU A 203 -6.59 4.46 3.88
N ALA A 204 -6.38 3.35 3.16
CA ALA A 204 -6.91 3.14 1.82
C ALA A 204 -7.95 2.01 1.80
N GLN A 205 -9.19 2.32 2.16
CA GLN A 205 -10.29 1.36 2.00
C GLN A 205 -10.68 1.27 0.51
N ARG A 206 -11.27 0.14 0.11
CA ARG A 206 -11.57 -0.12 -1.32
C ARG A 206 -12.47 0.94 -1.93
N VAL A 207 -13.50 1.39 -1.20
CA VAL A 207 -14.40 2.47 -1.63
C VAL A 207 -13.63 3.75 -1.94
N ASP A 208 -12.66 4.12 -1.10
CA ASP A 208 -11.84 5.31 -1.33
C ASP A 208 -11.03 5.17 -2.63
N ARG A 209 -10.40 4.00 -2.85
CA ARG A 209 -9.60 3.71 -4.05
C ARG A 209 -10.42 3.81 -5.33
N VAL A 210 -11.61 3.20 -5.34
CA VAL A 210 -12.53 3.27 -6.47
C VAL A 210 -12.93 4.73 -6.74
N LEU A 211 -13.20 5.51 -5.69
CA LEU A 211 -13.63 6.89 -5.84
C LEU A 211 -12.54 7.77 -6.44
N TYR A 212 -11.35 7.86 -5.85
CA TYR A 212 -10.35 8.81 -6.34
C TYR A 212 -9.68 8.36 -7.64
N LEU A 213 -9.43 7.05 -7.86
CA LEU A 213 -8.88 6.57 -9.14
C LEU A 213 -9.95 6.66 -10.24
N GLY A 214 -11.17 6.23 -9.94
CA GLY A 214 -12.29 6.31 -10.87
C GLY A 214 -12.60 7.75 -11.26
N ALA A 215 -12.73 8.66 -10.29
CA ALA A 215 -12.95 10.08 -10.57
C ALA A 215 -11.76 10.73 -11.28
N GLY A 216 -10.54 10.37 -10.89
CA GLY A 216 -9.32 10.86 -11.53
C GLY A 216 -9.27 10.49 -13.01
N CYS A 217 -9.57 9.25 -13.36
CA CYS A 217 -9.71 8.81 -14.75
C CYS A 217 -10.91 9.46 -15.45
N ALA A 218 -12.07 9.49 -14.80
CA ALA A 218 -13.32 9.96 -15.39
C ALA A 218 -13.24 11.44 -15.80
N LEU A 219 -12.64 12.26 -14.94
CA LEU A 219 -12.62 13.72 -15.09
C LEU A 219 -11.35 14.25 -15.75
N SER A 220 -10.27 13.45 -15.82
CA SER A 220 -9.00 13.89 -16.43
C SER A 220 -9.17 14.46 -17.85
N PRO A 221 -9.98 13.85 -18.76
CA PRO A 221 -10.17 14.39 -20.10
C PRO A 221 -10.72 15.82 -20.16
N VAL A 222 -11.38 16.33 -19.11
CA VAL A 222 -11.86 17.72 -19.05
C VAL A 222 -10.68 18.68 -19.00
N ILE A 223 -9.70 18.40 -18.14
CA ILE A 223 -8.49 19.20 -17.99
C ILE A 223 -7.66 19.15 -19.26
N GLU A 224 -7.49 17.95 -19.83
CA GLU A 224 -6.70 17.76 -21.05
C GLU A 224 -7.36 18.41 -22.28
N ALA A 225 -8.69 18.41 -22.36
CA ALA A 225 -9.38 19.09 -23.45
C ALA A 225 -9.24 20.63 -23.39
N LEU A 226 -9.04 21.20 -22.20
CA LEU A 226 -8.85 22.64 -21.99
C LEU A 226 -7.40 23.08 -22.22
N TRP A 227 -6.43 22.30 -21.75
CA TRP A 227 -5.00 22.67 -21.82
C TRP A 227 -4.24 22.05 -22.99
N PHE A 228 -4.64 20.87 -23.47
CA PHE A 228 -3.90 20.11 -24.50
C PHE A 228 -4.82 19.53 -25.60
N PRO A 229 -5.65 20.35 -26.27
CA PRO A 229 -6.69 19.87 -27.19
C PRO A 229 -6.17 19.12 -28.42
N ALA A 230 -4.94 19.38 -28.85
CA ALA A 230 -4.35 18.82 -30.07
C ALA A 230 -3.56 17.53 -29.85
N ASN A 231 -3.34 17.08 -28.60
CA ASN A 231 -2.55 15.89 -28.35
C ASN A 231 -3.41 14.62 -28.50
N PRO A 232 -3.07 13.69 -29.41
CA PRO A 232 -3.80 12.42 -29.55
C PRO A 232 -3.56 11.44 -28.38
N HIS A 233 -2.44 11.57 -27.68
CA HIS A 233 -2.08 10.75 -26.52
C HIS A 233 -1.66 11.65 -25.33
N PRO A 234 -2.61 12.39 -24.73
CA PRO A 234 -2.28 13.29 -23.63
C PRO A 234 -1.87 12.49 -22.39
N MET A 235 -1.00 13.10 -21.60
CA MET A 235 -0.71 12.67 -20.24
C MET A 235 -1.90 13.07 -19.37
N HIS A 236 -2.67 12.11 -18.86
CA HIS A 236 -3.87 12.40 -18.08
C HIS A 236 -3.51 12.76 -16.64
N TRP A 237 -3.09 14.01 -16.39
CA TRP A 237 -2.45 14.41 -15.13
C TRP A 237 -3.28 14.15 -13.87
N LEU A 238 -4.61 14.34 -13.95
CA LEU A 238 -5.48 14.04 -12.82
C LEU A 238 -5.52 12.53 -12.50
N ALA A 239 -5.56 11.69 -13.54
CA ALA A 239 -5.49 10.24 -13.36
C ALA A 239 -4.12 9.81 -12.83
N VAL A 240 -3.03 10.43 -13.30
CA VAL A 240 -1.66 10.21 -12.81
C VAL A 240 -1.54 10.58 -11.33
N ALA A 241 -2.09 11.72 -10.92
CA ALA A 241 -2.09 12.14 -9.52
C ALA A 241 -2.84 11.14 -8.63
N SER A 242 -4.05 10.73 -9.03
CA SER A 242 -4.84 9.70 -8.33
C SER A 242 -4.10 8.36 -8.25
N LEU A 243 -3.39 7.97 -9.31
CA LEU A 243 -2.61 6.74 -9.36
C LEU A 243 -1.38 6.81 -8.44
N CYS A 244 -0.64 7.91 -8.42
CA CYS A 244 0.48 8.09 -7.51
C CYS A 244 0.01 8.03 -6.05
N MET A 245 -1.12 8.66 -5.75
CA MET A 245 -1.77 8.57 -4.43
C MET A 245 -2.15 7.12 -4.11
N LEU A 246 -2.72 6.38 -5.06
CA LEU A 246 -3.05 4.95 -4.90
C LEU A 246 -1.83 4.12 -4.54
N ALA A 247 -0.74 4.29 -5.30
CA ALA A 247 0.50 3.55 -5.14
C ALA A 247 1.08 3.76 -3.74
N VAL A 248 1.17 5.01 -3.29
CA VAL A 248 1.72 5.34 -1.97
C VAL A 248 0.81 4.83 -0.85
N THR A 249 -0.48 5.16 -0.90
CA THR A 249 -1.41 4.84 0.19
C THR A 249 -1.64 3.33 0.34
N SER A 250 -1.67 2.57 -0.76
CA SER A 250 -1.85 1.12 -0.73
C SER A 250 -0.62 0.40 -0.18
N ASN A 251 0.59 0.77 -0.60
CA ASN A 251 1.81 0.16 -0.07
C ASN A 251 2.04 0.52 1.40
N TYR A 252 1.78 1.77 1.78
CA TYR A 252 1.81 2.20 3.18
C TYR A 252 0.82 1.39 4.03
N THR A 253 -0.42 1.23 3.55
CA THR A 253 -1.44 0.44 4.25
C THR A 253 -1.05 -1.04 4.35
N ALA A 254 -0.51 -1.63 3.29
CA ALA A 254 -0.06 -3.03 3.28
C ALA A 254 1.06 -3.26 4.32
N ALA A 255 2.07 -2.40 4.34
CA ALA A 255 3.16 -2.46 5.31
C ALA A 255 2.65 -2.27 6.74
N GLY A 256 1.80 -1.27 6.98
CA GLY A 256 1.18 -1.03 8.29
C GLY A 256 0.37 -2.23 8.79
N ARG A 257 -0.42 -2.86 7.91
CA ARG A 257 -1.16 -4.08 8.23
C ARG A 257 -0.22 -5.23 8.57
N LEU A 258 0.83 -5.45 7.80
CA LEU A 258 1.78 -6.54 8.05
C LEU A 258 2.46 -6.37 9.42
N ILE A 259 2.93 -5.17 9.71
CA ILE A 259 3.53 -4.84 11.02
C ILE A 259 2.52 -5.11 12.14
N SER A 260 1.26 -4.73 11.95
CA SER A 260 0.21 -4.96 12.96
C SER A 260 -0.08 -6.45 13.19
N VAL A 261 -0.13 -7.27 12.13
CA VAL A 261 -0.32 -8.72 12.22
C VAL A 261 0.85 -9.34 12.98
N VAL A 262 2.09 -9.05 12.56
CA VAL A 262 3.30 -9.60 13.18
C VAL A 262 3.40 -9.20 14.66
N ARG A 263 3.08 -7.94 14.99
CA ARG A 263 3.10 -7.47 16.38
C ARG A 263 2.10 -8.26 17.24
N ARG A 264 0.85 -8.40 16.80
CA ARG A 264 -0.19 -9.12 17.55
C ARG A 264 0.13 -10.61 17.71
N LEU A 265 0.68 -11.26 16.67
CA LEU A 265 1.13 -12.65 16.77
C LEU A 265 2.27 -12.81 17.77
N ARG A 266 3.23 -11.88 17.79
CA ARG A 266 4.32 -11.90 18.79
C ARG A 266 3.81 -11.67 20.20
N GLU A 267 2.85 -10.77 20.38
CA GLU A 267 2.20 -10.53 21.68
C GLU A 267 1.46 -11.78 22.17
N ALA A 268 0.69 -12.44 21.30
CA ALA A 268 -0.01 -13.69 21.62
C ALA A 268 0.98 -14.82 21.98
N ALA A 269 2.07 -14.98 21.23
CA ALA A 269 3.10 -15.98 21.52
C ALA A 269 3.81 -15.71 22.86
N ARG A 270 4.09 -14.44 23.19
CA ARG A 270 4.67 -14.06 24.49
C ARG A 270 3.72 -14.31 25.65
N ALA A 271 2.43 -14.02 25.48
CA ALA A 271 1.42 -14.32 26.50
C ALA A 271 1.31 -15.83 26.76
N ALA A 272 1.40 -16.65 25.72
CA ALA A 272 1.42 -18.11 25.85
C ALA A 272 2.69 -18.62 26.57
N ALA A 273 3.86 -18.01 26.31
CA ALA A 273 5.13 -18.38 26.95
C ALA A 273 5.28 -17.84 28.38
N GLY A 274 4.71 -16.67 28.69
CA GLY A 274 4.73 -16.06 30.03
C GLY A 274 3.78 -16.74 31.02
N ALA A 275 2.81 -17.51 30.53
CA ALA A 275 1.96 -18.36 31.37
C ALA A 275 2.72 -19.59 31.93
N SER A 276 3.94 -19.88 31.47
CA SER A 276 4.71 -21.07 31.83
C SER A 276 6.05 -20.82 32.55
N GLY A 277 6.35 -19.60 33.02
CA GLY A 277 7.63 -19.35 33.72
C GLY A 277 7.65 -18.11 34.61
N GLU A 278 8.17 -18.29 35.83
CA GLU A 278 8.44 -17.29 36.87
C GLU A 278 9.18 -16.04 36.34
N GLU A 279 8.74 -14.85 36.78
CA GLU A 279 9.33 -13.56 36.41
C GLU A 279 10.74 -13.38 37.01
N ALA A 280 11.77 -13.45 36.18
CA ALA A 280 13.12 -12.97 36.51
C ALA A 280 13.16 -11.42 36.56
N PRO A 281 13.99 -10.81 37.42
CA PRO A 281 13.92 -9.39 37.72
C PRO A 281 14.21 -8.50 36.51
N ALA A 282 13.41 -7.44 36.37
CA ALA A 282 13.42 -6.52 35.24
C ALA A 282 14.73 -5.72 35.13
N ARG A 283 15.71 -6.22 34.39
CA ARG A 283 16.78 -5.39 33.81
C ARG A 283 16.14 -4.39 32.84
N ARG A 284 16.42 -3.09 33.02
CA ARG A 284 15.97 -2.00 32.14
C ARG A 284 16.44 -2.27 30.70
N ARG A 285 15.57 -2.87 29.88
CA ARG A 285 15.87 -3.11 28.46
C ARG A 285 15.86 -1.76 27.74
N PRO A 286 16.95 -1.36 27.06
CA PRO A 286 17.00 -0.08 26.36
C PRO A 286 15.90 -0.02 25.29
N ARG A 287 15.32 1.17 25.09
CA ARG A 287 14.22 1.38 24.14
C ARG A 287 14.71 1.12 22.70
N LEU A 288 13.82 0.75 21.78
CA LEU A 288 14.18 0.45 20.38
C LEU A 288 15.02 1.55 19.71
N ALA A 289 14.67 2.82 19.97
CA ALA A 289 15.39 3.98 19.46
C ALA A 289 16.82 4.09 20.02
N GLU A 290 17.03 3.73 21.29
CA GLU A 290 18.33 3.78 21.97
C GLU A 290 19.29 2.71 21.42
N LYS A 291 18.78 1.49 21.19
CA LYS A 291 19.55 0.42 20.53
C LYS A 291 19.94 0.81 19.10
N LEU A 292 19.03 1.43 18.35
CA LEU A 292 19.31 1.89 16.99
C LEU A 292 20.38 2.99 16.99
N SER A 293 20.27 3.99 17.88
CA SER A 293 21.28 5.06 17.98
C SER A 293 22.66 4.52 18.34
N LEU A 294 22.73 3.57 19.28
CA LEU A 294 24.00 2.97 19.69
C LEU A 294 24.62 2.11 18.57
N ASN A 295 23.78 1.39 17.79
CA ASN A 295 24.26 0.64 16.63
C ASN A 295 24.82 1.54 15.53
N ILE A 296 24.15 2.67 15.27
CA ILE A 296 24.62 3.69 14.31
C ILE A 296 25.97 4.26 14.76
N VAL A 297 26.10 4.63 16.04
CA VAL A 297 27.37 5.14 16.59
C VAL A 297 28.47 4.09 16.49
N ALA A 298 28.19 2.83 16.83
CA ALA A 298 29.15 1.74 16.70
C ALA A 298 29.62 1.55 15.24
N ALA A 299 28.70 1.61 14.28
CA ALA A 299 29.00 1.52 12.86
C ALA A 299 29.86 2.71 12.37
N MET A 300 29.54 3.94 12.79
CA MET A 300 30.32 5.14 12.44
C MET A 300 31.75 5.07 13.00
N VAL A 301 31.91 4.65 14.26
CA VAL A 301 33.23 4.47 14.88
C VAL A 301 34.03 3.41 14.13
N ALA A 302 33.40 2.27 13.82
CA ALA A 302 34.04 1.20 13.06
C ALA A 302 34.50 1.66 11.67
N THR A 303 33.67 2.40 10.93
CA THR A 303 34.04 2.97 9.63
C THR A 303 35.18 4.00 9.74
N GLY A 304 35.18 4.82 10.81
CA GLY A 304 36.29 5.75 11.07
C GLY A 304 37.60 5.03 11.35
N VAL A 305 37.57 3.96 12.15
CA VAL A 305 38.76 3.13 12.45
C VAL A 305 39.24 2.39 11.20
N ASP A 306 38.33 1.83 10.40
CA ASP A 306 38.63 1.25 9.09
C ASP A 306 39.39 2.26 8.21
N PHE A 307 38.80 3.44 7.98
CA PHE A 307 39.43 4.48 7.16
C PHE A 307 40.81 4.89 7.66
N LEU A 308 40.97 5.09 8.97
CA LEU A 308 42.26 5.41 9.57
C LEU A 308 43.28 4.28 9.39
N THR A 309 42.84 3.02 9.51
CA THR A 309 43.68 1.84 9.30
C THR A 309 44.18 1.78 7.85
N VAL A 310 43.29 2.03 6.88
CA VAL A 310 43.68 2.10 5.46
C VAL A 310 44.69 3.21 5.22
N LEU A 311 44.44 4.42 5.73
CA LEU A 311 45.34 5.57 5.58
C LEU A 311 46.74 5.25 6.11
N LEU A 312 46.82 4.71 7.33
CA LEU A 312 48.10 4.37 7.97
C LEU A 312 48.85 3.25 7.22
N LEU A 313 48.15 2.23 6.73
CA LEU A 313 48.76 1.15 5.95
C LEU A 313 49.26 1.64 4.58
N VAL A 314 48.55 2.54 3.92
CA VAL A 314 48.99 3.07 2.63
C VAL A 314 50.15 4.06 2.83
N GLU A 315 50.03 5.01 3.75
CA GLU A 315 50.99 6.10 3.92
C GLU A 315 52.27 5.69 4.66
N LYS A 316 52.18 4.85 5.69
CA LYS A 316 53.36 4.51 6.52
C LYS A 316 54.10 3.25 6.08
N THR A 317 53.41 2.28 5.48
CA THR A 317 54.02 1.01 5.09
C THR A 317 54.09 0.82 3.57
N GLY A 318 53.51 1.73 2.78
CA GLY A 318 53.48 1.63 1.32
C GLY A 318 52.65 0.45 0.84
N ALA A 319 51.75 -0.09 1.67
CA ALA A 319 50.96 -1.26 1.33
C ALA A 319 50.05 -0.98 0.13
N ASN A 320 49.83 -2.02 -0.70
CA ASN A 320 48.88 -1.93 -1.80
C ASN A 320 47.50 -1.48 -1.26
N PRO A 321 46.87 -0.43 -1.83
CA PRO A 321 45.59 0.09 -1.36
C PRO A 321 44.48 -0.97 -1.24
N ALA A 322 44.49 -1.99 -2.08
CA ALA A 322 43.54 -3.09 -2.00
C ALA A 322 43.76 -3.97 -0.75
N LEU A 323 45.01 -4.30 -0.42
CA LEU A 323 45.36 -5.05 0.79
C LEU A 323 45.16 -4.21 2.05
N ALA A 324 45.46 -2.91 1.99
CA ALA A 324 45.18 -1.97 3.06
C ALA A 324 43.67 -1.87 3.35
N THR A 325 42.84 -1.80 2.31
CA THR A 325 41.36 -1.79 2.41
C THR A 325 40.83 -3.09 3.02
N ALA A 326 41.38 -4.25 2.64
CA ALA A 326 41.00 -5.52 3.24
C ALA A 326 41.34 -5.58 4.74
N GLY A 327 42.52 -5.07 5.12
CA GLY A 327 42.95 -4.95 6.53
C GLY A 327 42.07 -3.99 7.33
N GLY A 328 41.77 -2.81 6.77
CA GLY A 328 40.88 -1.83 7.39
C GLY A 328 39.47 -2.39 7.62
N CYS A 329 38.89 -3.05 6.61
CA CYS A 329 37.60 -3.71 6.73
C CYS A 329 37.56 -4.76 7.85
N ALA A 330 38.63 -5.55 8.00
CA ALA A 330 38.72 -6.56 9.06
C ALA A 330 38.77 -5.92 10.46
N VAL A 331 39.57 -4.86 10.62
CA VAL A 331 39.66 -4.10 11.88
C VAL A 331 38.34 -3.40 12.20
N GLY A 332 37.72 -2.74 11.22
CA GLY A 332 36.42 -2.10 11.35
C GLY A 332 35.32 -3.11 11.74
N ALA A 333 35.28 -4.28 11.10
CA ALA A 333 34.34 -5.35 11.44
C ALA A 333 34.52 -5.85 12.88
N PHE A 334 35.76 -6.00 13.35
CA PHE A 334 36.06 -6.39 14.73
C PHE A 334 35.61 -5.33 15.74
N VAL A 335 35.88 -4.05 15.47
CA VAL A 335 35.44 -2.92 16.31
C VAL A 335 33.91 -2.86 16.35
N ASN A 336 33.25 -2.98 15.19
CA ASN A 336 31.79 -2.93 15.12
C ASN A 336 31.15 -4.10 15.89
N PHE A 337 31.69 -5.32 15.77
CA PHE A 337 31.23 -6.48 16.53
C PHE A 337 31.41 -6.26 18.03
N SER A 338 32.60 -5.81 18.46
CA SER A 338 32.93 -5.62 19.87
C SER A 338 32.05 -4.55 20.53
N LEU A 339 31.88 -3.41 19.88
CA LEU A 339 31.00 -2.33 20.35
C LEU A 339 29.55 -2.79 20.41
N ASN A 340 29.05 -3.49 19.39
CA ASN A 340 27.66 -3.95 19.40
C ASN A 340 27.41 -5.02 20.46
N ARG A 341 28.37 -5.93 20.67
CA ARG A 341 28.28 -6.96 21.70
C ARG A 341 28.25 -6.36 23.11
N VAL A 342 29.17 -5.45 23.42
CA VAL A 342 29.38 -4.94 24.79
C VAL A 342 28.47 -3.75 25.10
N VAL A 343 28.28 -2.84 24.15
CA VAL A 343 27.61 -1.54 24.39
C VAL A 343 26.16 -1.57 23.92
N THR A 344 25.92 -1.93 22.66
CA THR A 344 24.59 -1.82 22.02
C THR A 344 23.62 -2.89 22.50
N PHE A 345 24.04 -4.16 22.45
CA PHE A 345 23.17 -5.31 22.74
C PHE A 345 23.48 -5.97 24.09
N ARG A 346 24.66 -5.69 24.68
CA ARG A 346 25.09 -6.19 26.01
C ARG A 346 24.91 -7.71 26.13
N SER A 347 25.34 -8.44 25.09
CA SER A 347 25.15 -9.87 24.97
C SER A 347 26.09 -10.64 25.90
N SER A 348 25.55 -11.68 26.54
CA SER A 348 26.25 -12.53 27.51
C SER A 348 26.57 -13.94 27.00
N SER A 349 26.05 -14.31 25.83
CA SER A 349 26.26 -15.63 25.21
C SER A 349 27.69 -15.86 24.70
N PRO A 350 28.14 -17.12 24.53
CA PRO A 350 29.43 -17.49 23.94
C PRO A 350 29.83 -16.68 22.70
N THR A 351 31.09 -16.25 22.63
CA THR A 351 31.58 -15.35 21.57
C THR A 351 31.70 -16.03 20.21
N LEU A 352 32.13 -17.29 20.18
CA LEU A 352 32.50 -17.97 18.94
C LEU A 352 31.29 -18.19 17.99
N PRO A 353 30.12 -18.67 18.45
CA PRO A 353 28.94 -18.78 17.59
C PRO A 353 28.47 -17.42 17.07
N GLN A 354 28.58 -16.37 17.89
CA GLN A 354 28.17 -15.02 17.48
C GLN A 354 29.08 -14.40 16.43
N ILE A 355 30.39 -14.66 16.47
CA ILE A 355 31.31 -14.27 15.40
C ILE A 355 30.88 -14.92 14.08
N GLY A 356 30.56 -16.22 14.10
CA GLY A 356 30.05 -16.93 12.91
C GLY A 356 28.79 -16.30 12.34
N ARG A 357 27.80 -16.00 13.20
CA ARG A 357 26.56 -15.31 12.80
C ARG A 357 26.84 -13.90 12.26
N TYR A 358 27.75 -13.16 12.89
CA TYR A 358 28.14 -11.81 12.46
C TYR A 358 28.83 -11.82 11.08
N LEU A 359 29.68 -12.81 10.81
CA LEU A 359 30.31 -12.99 9.50
C LEU A 359 29.27 -13.24 8.41
N VAL A 360 28.26 -14.09 8.66
CA VAL A 360 27.16 -14.32 7.72
C VAL A 360 26.42 -13.02 7.41
N VAL A 361 26.09 -12.22 8.43
CA VAL A 361 25.43 -10.91 8.24
C VAL A 361 26.32 -9.94 7.47
N SER A 362 27.62 -9.91 7.76
CA SER A 362 28.57 -9.01 7.11
C SER A 362 28.81 -9.35 5.64
N VAL A 363 28.98 -10.63 5.30
CA VAL A 363 29.16 -11.09 3.91
C VAL A 363 27.90 -10.86 3.08
N SER A 364 26.73 -11.21 3.64
CA SER A 364 25.45 -10.96 2.96
C SER A 364 25.18 -9.46 2.78
N SER A 365 25.50 -8.63 3.77
CA SER A 365 25.46 -7.17 3.66
C SER A 365 26.36 -6.65 2.55
N MET A 366 27.58 -7.18 2.41
CA MET A 366 28.49 -6.78 1.33
C MET A 366 27.89 -7.08 -0.05
N LEU A 367 27.32 -8.28 -0.24
CA LEU A 367 26.68 -8.68 -1.49
C LEU A 367 25.42 -7.84 -1.81
N LEU A 368 24.60 -7.55 -0.80
CA LEU A 368 23.42 -6.69 -0.97
C LEU A 368 23.80 -5.25 -1.32
N ASN A 369 24.88 -4.72 -0.72
CA ASN A 369 25.37 -3.39 -1.03
C ASN A 369 25.96 -3.30 -2.44
N SER A 370 26.80 -4.25 -2.84
CA SER A 370 27.41 -4.24 -4.18
C SER A 370 26.35 -4.49 -5.26
N GLY A 371 25.51 -5.51 -5.10
CA GLY A 371 24.43 -5.82 -6.02
C GLY A 371 23.38 -4.72 -6.10
N GLY A 372 22.98 -4.13 -4.98
CA GLY A 372 22.02 -3.03 -4.95
C GLY A 372 22.52 -1.81 -5.71
N VAL A 373 23.78 -1.40 -5.51
CA VAL A 373 24.37 -0.27 -6.25
C VAL A 373 24.46 -0.58 -7.74
N ALA A 374 24.82 -1.81 -8.13
CA ALA A 374 24.85 -2.24 -9.52
C ALA A 374 23.47 -2.16 -10.19
N VAL A 375 22.40 -2.58 -9.50
CA VAL A 375 21.02 -2.47 -10.00
C VAL A 375 20.59 -1.02 -10.16
N PHE A 376 20.86 -0.16 -9.17
CA PHE A 376 20.53 1.25 -9.27
C PHE A 376 21.34 1.99 -10.35
N ALA A 377 22.55 1.53 -10.67
CA ALA A 377 23.35 2.05 -11.77
C ALA A 377 22.73 1.78 -13.16
N LEU A 378 21.77 0.86 -13.27
CA LEU A 378 20.98 0.65 -14.49
C LEU A 378 19.95 1.78 -14.72
N LEU A 379 19.70 2.64 -13.73
CA LEU A 379 18.76 3.75 -13.82
C LEU A 379 19.52 5.04 -14.20
N PRO A 380 19.44 5.51 -15.46
CA PRO A 380 20.28 6.61 -15.94
C PRO A 380 19.99 7.96 -15.26
N PHE A 381 18.89 8.09 -14.54
CA PHE A 381 18.48 9.29 -13.82
C PHE A 381 18.92 9.33 -12.35
N ILE A 382 19.49 8.25 -11.81
CA ILE A 382 19.97 8.21 -10.42
C ILE A 382 21.50 8.20 -10.42
N GLY A 383 22.11 9.28 -9.94
CA GLY A 383 23.56 9.37 -9.83
C GLY A 383 24.13 8.33 -8.85
N TYR A 384 25.31 7.78 -9.17
CA TYR A 384 25.98 6.73 -8.39
C TYR A 384 26.08 7.04 -6.89
N GLN A 385 26.35 8.31 -6.53
CA GLN A 385 26.42 8.74 -5.13
C GLN A 385 25.09 8.57 -4.39
N VAL A 386 23.98 8.89 -5.06
CA VAL A 386 22.62 8.75 -4.49
C VAL A 386 22.27 7.27 -4.35
N SER A 387 22.55 6.47 -5.37
CA SER A 387 22.40 5.00 -5.36
C SER A 387 23.17 4.37 -4.20
N TRP A 388 24.40 4.81 -3.97
CA TRP A 388 25.26 4.33 -2.88
C TRP A 388 24.66 4.60 -1.51
N TRP A 389 24.18 5.82 -1.25
CA TRP A 389 23.56 6.19 0.03
C TRP A 389 22.23 5.48 0.25
N LEU A 390 21.38 5.38 -0.77
CA LEU A 390 20.08 4.71 -0.70
C LEU A 390 20.25 3.22 -0.36
N VAL A 391 21.11 2.52 -1.10
CA VAL A 391 21.33 1.09 -0.91
C VAL A 391 21.93 0.81 0.46
N ARG A 392 22.96 1.55 0.89
CA ARG A 392 23.56 1.37 2.23
C ARG A 392 22.59 1.63 3.36
N THR A 393 21.78 2.67 3.25
CA THR A 393 20.76 2.98 4.26
C THR A 393 19.71 1.87 4.34
N ALA A 394 19.25 1.38 3.18
CA ALA A 394 18.30 0.28 3.12
C ALA A 394 18.88 -1.02 3.70
N VAL A 395 20.08 -1.42 3.31
CA VAL A 395 20.74 -2.63 3.83
C VAL A 395 21.00 -2.50 5.33
N PHE A 396 21.39 -1.33 5.82
CA PHE A 396 21.58 -1.11 7.25
C PHE A 396 20.27 -1.30 8.04
N LEU A 397 19.19 -0.62 7.63
CA LEU A 397 17.92 -0.60 8.37
C LEU A 397 17.14 -1.91 8.24
N LEU A 398 17.19 -2.54 7.07
CA LEU A 398 16.35 -3.71 6.75
C LEU A 398 17.07 -5.04 6.95
N TRP A 399 18.41 -5.06 6.94
CA TRP A 399 19.20 -6.28 7.04
C TRP A 399 20.12 -6.28 8.27
N ASN A 400 21.05 -5.33 8.36
CA ASN A 400 22.10 -5.37 9.40
C ASN A 400 21.53 -5.19 10.80
N TYR A 401 20.78 -4.10 11.04
CA TYR A 401 20.26 -3.82 12.38
C TYR A 401 19.30 -4.91 12.88
N PRO A 402 18.30 -5.37 12.10
CA PRO A 402 17.42 -6.45 12.54
C PRO A 402 18.18 -7.74 12.88
N LEU A 403 19.09 -8.20 12.02
CA LEU A 403 19.85 -9.43 12.24
C LEU A 403 20.85 -9.30 13.40
N HIS A 404 21.45 -8.13 13.60
CA HIS A 404 22.26 -7.89 14.80
C HIS A 404 21.41 -8.05 16.07
N ASN A 405 20.21 -7.48 16.09
CA ASN A 405 19.35 -7.51 17.26
C ASN A 405 18.69 -8.88 17.54
N SER A 406 18.34 -9.65 16.50
CA SER A 406 17.55 -10.89 16.67
C SER A 406 18.24 -12.19 16.28
N TYR A 407 19.48 -12.15 15.77
CA TYR A 407 20.19 -13.35 15.33
C TYR A 407 21.62 -13.39 15.88
N VAL A 408 22.39 -12.33 15.69
CA VAL A 408 23.80 -12.28 16.12
C VAL A 408 23.91 -12.14 17.63
N PHE A 409 23.20 -11.17 18.22
CA PHE A 409 23.30 -10.85 19.65
C PHE A 409 22.02 -11.21 20.44
N ASP A 410 21.26 -12.21 19.97
CA ASP A 410 20.11 -12.73 20.71
C ASP A 410 20.56 -13.84 21.68
N ASP A 411 20.57 -13.53 22.97
CA ASP A 411 21.00 -14.44 24.03
C ASP A 411 20.01 -15.60 24.25
N GLU A 412 18.74 -15.46 23.83
CA GLU A 412 17.72 -16.51 24.00
C GLU A 412 17.91 -17.68 23.01
N LEU A 413 18.51 -17.42 21.84
CA LEU A 413 18.82 -18.46 20.85
C LEU A 413 19.85 -19.49 21.34
N GLU A 414 20.68 -19.12 22.33
CA GLU A 414 21.67 -20.03 22.91
C GLU A 414 21.07 -20.89 24.03
N LYS A 415 20.13 -20.33 24.80
CA LYS A 415 19.43 -21.07 25.86
C LYS A 415 18.57 -22.21 25.31
N GLY A 416 17.98 -22.04 24.13
CA GLY A 416 17.15 -23.06 23.46
C GLY A 416 17.92 -24.27 22.92
N HIS A 417 19.25 -24.20 22.79
CA HIS A 417 20.09 -25.33 22.36
C HIS A 417 20.75 -26.07 23.54
N ALA A 418 20.51 -25.63 24.77
CA ALA A 418 21.06 -26.21 26.00
C ALA A 418 20.06 -27.16 26.72
N VAL A 419 18.99 -27.58 26.03
CA VAL A 419 18.03 -28.60 26.49
C VAL A 419 18.25 -29.91 25.75
#